data_AF-A0A8T6WLZ2-F1
#
_entry.id   AF-A0A8T6WLZ2-F1
#
_cell.length_a   1.000
_cell.length_b   1.000
_cell.length_c   1.000
_cell.angle_alpha   90.00
_cell.angle_beta   90.00
_cell.angle_gamma   90.00
#
_symmetry.space_group_name_H-M   'P 1'
#
loop_
_entity.id
_entity.type
_entity.pdbx_description
1 polymer ?
#
loop_
_entity_poly.entity_id
_entity_poly.type
_entity_poly.pdbx_seq_one_letter_code
_entity_poly.pdbx_strand_id
1 'polypeptide(L)'
;VDTLPNIYYIILDAYARADVLEDAYSYDNSEFLNSLTEMGFFVADKSLANYAQTDLSLASSLNLSYLDDLTSLVGSESRDRRMLEKAIQESALVQFLEQN
;
A
#
# COMPACT_ATOMS: atom_id res chain seq x y z
N VAL A 1 1.68 10.51 31.53
CA VAL A 1 1.43 11.05 30.18
C VAL A 1 1.54 9.85 29.27
N ASP A 2 0.41 9.29 28.83
CA ASP A 2 0.47 8.24 27.81
C ASP A 2 0.87 8.89 26.50
N THR A 3 2.04 8.52 26.01
CA THR A 3 2.51 8.90 24.68
C THR A 3 1.85 7.95 23.68
N LEU A 4 1.17 8.49 22.68
CA LEU A 4 0.70 7.67 21.56
C LEU A 4 1.88 6.96 20.90
N PRO A 5 1.70 5.71 20.40
CA PRO A 5 2.76 4.97 19.77
C PRO A 5 3.16 5.61 18.42
N ASN A 6 4.43 5.48 18.05
CA ASN A 6 4.87 5.82 16.69
C ASN A 6 4.34 4.77 15.71
N ILE A 7 3.92 5.23 14.53
CA ILE A 7 3.47 4.36 13.43
C ILE A 7 4.50 4.41 12.31
N TYR A 8 4.99 3.25 11.88
CA TYR A 8 5.89 3.10 10.75
C TYR A 8 5.16 2.33 9.64
N TYR A 9 4.94 2.97 8.50
CA TYR A 9 4.33 2.36 7.33
C TYR A 9 5.39 2.19 6.23
N ILE A 10 5.91 0.97 6.10
CA ILE A 10 6.99 0.63 5.17
C ILE A 10 6.38 -0.11 3.98
N ILE A 11 6.61 0.41 2.77
CA ILE A 11 6.11 -0.19 1.53
C ILE A 11 7.32 -0.50 0.64
N LEU A 12 7.40 -1.75 0.19
CA LEU A 12 8.39 -2.18 -0.80
C LEU A 12 7.80 -2.03 -2.20
N ASP A 13 8.48 -1.27 -3.07
CA ASP A 13 8.03 -1.07 -4.45
C ASP A 13 8.26 -2.34 -5.28
N ALA A 14 7.27 -2.69 -6.10
CA ALA A 14 7.26 -3.89 -6.94
C ALA A 14 7.56 -5.23 -6.23
N TYR A 15 7.33 -5.33 -4.91
CA TYR A 15 7.50 -6.59 -4.17
C TYR A 15 6.30 -7.51 -4.37
N ALA A 16 6.54 -8.66 -5.01
CA ALA A 16 5.52 -9.65 -5.29
C ALA A 16 5.31 -10.61 -4.09
N ARG A 17 4.11 -11.21 -4.04
CA ARG A 17 3.77 -12.22 -3.04
C ARG A 17 4.56 -13.51 -3.29
N ALA A 18 4.77 -14.31 -2.24
CA ALA A 18 5.62 -15.49 -2.31
C ALA A 18 5.19 -16.51 -3.38
N ASP A 19 3.90 -16.73 -3.56
CA ASP A 19 3.37 -17.60 -4.63
C ASP A 19 3.70 -17.07 -6.03
N VAL A 20 3.56 -15.76 -6.26
CA VAL A 20 3.93 -15.11 -7.53
C VAL A 20 5.43 -15.20 -7.78
N LEU A 21 6.25 -15.00 -6.75
CA LEU A 21 7.71 -15.12 -6.86
C LEU A 21 8.14 -16.54 -7.22
N GLU A 22 7.54 -17.55 -6.59
CA GLU A 22 7.81 -18.95 -6.91
C GLU A 22 7.33 -19.30 -8.33
N ASP A 23 6.09 -18.99 -8.68
CA ASP A 23 5.47 -19.39 -9.96
C ASP A 23 6.12 -18.69 -11.17
N ALA A 24 6.43 -17.40 -11.06
CA ALA A 24 6.92 -16.61 -12.18
C ALA A 24 8.46 -16.52 -12.25
N TYR A 25 9.15 -16.68 -11.12
CA TYR A 25 10.59 -16.49 -11.02
C TYR A 25 11.35 -17.67 -10.41
N SER A 26 10.67 -18.74 -9.98
CA SER A 26 11.27 -19.88 -9.27
C SER A 26 12.11 -19.44 -8.07
N TYR A 27 11.60 -18.42 -7.36
CA TYR A 27 12.26 -17.83 -6.21
C TYR A 27 11.49 -18.12 -4.91
N ASP A 28 12.11 -18.93 -4.05
CA ASP A 28 11.61 -19.20 -2.71
C ASP A 28 11.92 -18.02 -1.78
N ASN A 29 10.85 -17.36 -1.34
CA ASN A 29 10.92 -16.20 -0.45
C ASN A 29 10.57 -16.54 1.02
N SER A 30 10.52 -17.83 1.37
CA SER A 30 10.10 -18.29 2.69
C SER A 30 11.01 -17.81 3.82
N GLU A 31 12.32 -17.72 3.60
CA GLU A 31 13.30 -17.24 4.59
C GLU A 31 12.94 -15.83 5.11
N PHE A 32 12.60 -14.92 4.19
CA PHE A 32 12.23 -13.55 4.54
C PHE A 32 10.91 -13.49 5.32
N LEU A 33 9.88 -14.23 4.88
CA LEU A 33 8.58 -14.26 5.55
C LEU A 33 8.65 -14.92 6.94
N ASN A 34 9.45 -15.97 7.08
CA ASN A 34 9.70 -16.62 8.37
C ASN A 34 10.38 -15.63 9.34
N SER A 35 11.37 -14.88 8.85
CA SER A 35 12.05 -13.83 9.65
C SER A 35 11.06 -12.77 10.16
N LEU A 36 10.11 -12.32 9.32
CA LEU A 36 9.06 -11.39 9.75
C LEU A 36 8.15 -12.00 10.82
N THR A 37 7.77 -13.27 10.65
CA THR A 37 6.92 -13.98 11.62
C THR A 37 7.62 -14.16 12.96
N GLU A 38 8.92 -14.49 12.96
CA GLU A 38 9.75 -14.61 14.16
C GLU A 38 9.91 -13.27 14.90
N MET A 39 9.91 -12.15 14.18
CA MET A 39 9.86 -10.80 14.76
C MET A 39 8.48 -10.44 15.32
N GLY A 40 7.47 -11.29 15.16
CA GLY A 40 6.10 -11.08 15.65
C GLY A 40 5.17 -10.34 14.68
N PHE A 41 5.57 -10.16 13.41
CA PHE A 41 4.67 -9.61 12.39
C PHE A 41 3.64 -10.65 11.95
N PHE A 42 2.43 -10.18 11.64
CA PHE A 42 1.43 -10.97 10.95
C PHE A 42 1.70 -10.97 9.45
N VAL A 43 1.88 -12.16 8.85
CA VAL A 43 2.07 -12.33 7.40
C VAL A 43 0.75 -12.72 6.74
N ALA A 44 0.18 -11.80 5.95
CA ALA A 44 -1.05 -12.03 5.19
C ALA A 44 -0.76 -12.64 3.81
N ASP A 45 -0.72 -13.98 3.74
CA ASP A 45 -0.35 -14.80 2.58
C ASP A 45 -1.26 -14.69 1.34
N LYS A 46 -2.39 -13.99 1.45
CA LYS A 46 -3.37 -13.76 0.37
C LYS A 46 -3.75 -12.29 0.19
N SER A 47 -2.95 -11.38 0.74
CA SER A 47 -3.15 -9.94 0.57
C SER A 47 -2.97 -9.52 -0.89
N LEU A 48 -3.65 -8.43 -1.25
CA LEU A 48 -3.64 -7.82 -2.57
C LEU A 48 -3.51 -6.30 -2.41
N ALA A 49 -2.74 -5.67 -3.30
CA ALA A 49 -2.81 -4.22 -3.46
C ALA A 49 -4.18 -3.83 -4.02
N ASN A 50 -4.70 -2.66 -3.63
CA ASN A 50 -5.97 -2.16 -4.17
C ASN A 50 -5.90 -1.93 -5.69
N TYR A 51 -4.72 -1.57 -6.20
CA TYR A 51 -4.45 -1.34 -7.62
C TYR A 51 -3.02 -1.78 -7.98
N ALA A 52 -2.82 -2.16 -9.25
CA ALA A 52 -1.56 -2.75 -9.72
C ALA A 52 -0.44 -1.73 -10.01
N GLN A 53 -0.74 -0.43 -10.05
CA GLN A 53 0.25 0.63 -10.31
C GLN A 53 0.56 1.40 -9.03
N THR A 54 1.82 1.78 -8.86
CA THR A 54 2.35 2.36 -7.62
C THR A 54 1.54 3.57 -7.16
N ASP A 55 1.27 4.53 -8.05
CA ASP A 55 0.51 5.73 -7.72
C ASP A 55 -0.95 5.45 -7.37
N LEU A 56 -1.62 4.54 -8.08
CA LEU A 56 -2.99 4.11 -7.76
C LEU A 56 -3.06 3.38 -6.41
N SER A 57 -2.10 2.48 -6.15
CA SER A 57 -2.01 1.71 -4.90
C SER A 57 -1.76 2.63 -3.70
N LEU A 58 -0.82 3.56 -3.82
CA LEU A 58 -0.49 4.54 -2.79
C LEU A 58 -1.63 5.52 -2.56
N ALA A 59 -2.20 6.10 -3.62
CA ALA A 59 -3.33 7.02 -3.49
C ALA A 59 -4.51 6.37 -2.77
N SER A 60 -4.81 5.11 -3.08
CA SER A 60 -5.90 4.37 -2.42
C SER A 60 -5.59 4.02 -0.96
N SER A 61 -4.42 3.41 -0.69
CA SER A 61 -4.07 2.95 0.66
C SER A 61 -3.86 4.10 1.65
N LEU A 62 -3.26 5.20 1.22
CA LEU A 62 -3.02 6.39 2.06
C LEU A 62 -4.28 7.24 2.30
N ASN A 63 -5.36 6.99 1.57
CA ASN A 63 -6.64 7.67 1.75
C ASN A 63 -7.75 6.73 2.24
N LEU A 64 -7.44 5.46 2.49
CA LEU A 64 -8.37 4.45 2.99
C LEU A 64 -9.65 4.32 2.14
N SER A 65 -9.54 4.58 0.83
CA SER A 65 -10.66 4.54 -0.11
C SER A 65 -10.24 3.93 -1.45
N TYR A 66 -11.20 3.36 -2.17
CA TYR A 66 -11.04 3.10 -3.59
C TYR A 66 -11.07 4.41 -4.39
N LEU A 67 -10.62 4.35 -5.64
CA LEU A 67 -10.45 5.50 -6.52
C LEU A 67 -11.69 5.81 -7.37
N ASP A 68 -12.84 5.20 -7.09
CA ASP A 68 -14.08 5.37 -7.87
C ASP A 68 -14.52 6.84 -7.97
N ASP A 69 -14.42 7.59 -6.88
CA ASP A 69 -14.74 9.03 -6.85
C ASP A 69 -13.78 9.83 -7.73
N LEU A 70 -12.49 9.50 -7.67
CA LEU A 70 -11.48 10.15 -8.49
C LEU A 70 -11.70 9.83 -9.98
N THR A 71 -11.96 8.57 -10.31
CA THR A 71 -12.30 8.13 -11.66
C THR A 71 -13.56 8.81 -12.19
N SER A 72 -14.57 9.02 -11.34
CA SER A 72 -15.80 9.74 -11.69
C SER A 72 -15.54 11.22 -12.01
N LEU A 73 -14.53 11.83 -11.38
CA LEU A 73 -14.15 13.23 -11.61
C LEU A 73 -13.30 13.43 -12.87
N VAL A 74 -12.33 12.55 -13.12
CA VAL A 74 -11.36 12.72 -14.22
C VAL A 74 -11.71 11.93 -15.49
N GLY A 75 -12.62 10.96 -15.38
CA GLY A 75 -12.98 10.02 -16.43
C GLY A 75 -12.07 8.78 -16.48
N SER A 76 -12.64 7.62 -16.84
CA SER A 76 -11.94 6.32 -16.86
C SER A 76 -10.77 6.24 -17.84
N GLU A 77 -10.81 7.04 -18.91
CA GLU A 77 -9.76 7.09 -19.94
C GLU A 77 -8.66 8.11 -19.64
N SER A 78 -8.75 8.81 -18.50
CA SER A 78 -7.76 9.80 -18.12
C SER A 78 -6.40 9.14 -17.87
N ARG A 79 -5.36 9.75 -18.43
CA ARG A 79 -3.96 9.40 -18.18
C ARG A 79 -3.26 10.42 -17.27
N ASP A 80 -3.99 11.43 -16.81
CA ASP A 80 -3.46 12.48 -15.95
C ASP A 80 -3.27 11.96 -14.52
N ARG A 81 -2.02 11.95 -14.06
CA ARG A 81 -1.64 11.43 -12.74
C ARG A 81 -1.57 12.50 -11.66
N ARG A 82 -1.72 13.78 -12.00
CA ARG A 82 -1.57 14.90 -11.04
C ARG A 82 -2.51 14.79 -9.84
N MET A 83 -3.72 14.27 -10.06
CA MET A 83 -4.68 14.07 -8.97
C MET A 83 -4.31 12.92 -8.03
N LEU A 84 -3.63 11.89 -8.54
CA LEU A 84 -3.11 10.79 -7.72
C LEU A 84 -1.92 11.27 -6.90
N GLU A 85 -1.00 12.01 -7.52
CA GLU A 85 0.13 12.65 -6.83
C GLU A 85 -0.36 13.54 -5.69
N LYS A 86 -1.39 14.37 -5.97
CA LYS A 86 -2.03 15.21 -4.96
C LYS A 86 -2.65 14.37 -3.84
N ALA A 87 -3.39 13.31 -4.15
CA ALA A 87 -3.99 12.44 -3.15
C ALA A 87 -2.94 11.74 -2.25
N ILE A 88 -1.77 11.40 -2.79
CA ILE A 88 -0.67 10.82 -2.03
C ILE A 88 -0.07 11.88 -1.08
N GLN A 89 0.20 13.09 -1.59
CA GLN A 89 0.78 14.17 -0.80
C GLN A 89 -0.18 14.69 0.28
N GLU A 90 -1.47 14.72 0.00
CA GLU A 90 -2.54 15.18 0.88
C GLU A 90 -3.28 13.99 1.54
N SER A 91 -2.52 12.97 1.96
CA SER A 91 -3.06 11.74 2.55
C SER A 91 -4.01 11.99 3.73
N ALA A 92 -5.25 11.49 3.61
CA ALA A 92 -6.22 11.52 4.69
C ALA A 92 -5.74 10.76 5.95
N LEU A 93 -5.01 9.66 5.78
CA LEU A 93 -4.42 8.91 6.88
C LEU A 93 -3.41 9.75 7.65
N VAL A 94 -2.47 10.41 6.96
CA VAL A 94 -1.45 11.25 7.62
C VAL A 94 -2.11 12.43 8.33
N GLN A 95 -3.02 13.14 7.67
CA GLN A 95 -3.75 14.25 8.29
C GLN A 95 -4.53 13.80 9.54
N PHE A 96 -5.14 12.61 9.52
CA PHE A 96 -5.80 12.04 10.68
C PHE A 96 -4.82 11.76 11.83
N LEU A 97 -3.66 11.15 11.53
CA LEU A 97 -2.64 10.83 12.53
C LEU A 97 -1.93 12.08 13.10
N GLU A 98 -1.87 13.18 12.35
CA GLU A 98 -1.29 14.45 12.84
C GLU A 98 -2.24 15.24 13.74
N GLN A 99 -3.56 15.03 13.61
CA GLN A 99 -4.58 15.74 14.38
C GLN A 99 -4.92 15.08 15.73
N ASN A 100 -4.50 13.82 15.93
CA ASN A 100 -4.81 13.02 17.11
C ASN A 100 -3.55 12.61 17.87
#